data_AF-A0A418HJK7-F1
#
_entry.id   AF-A0A418HJK7-F1
#
_cell.length_a   1.000
_cell.length_b   1.000
_cell.length_c   1.000
_cell.angle_alpha   90.00
_cell.angle_beta   90.00
_cell.angle_gamma   90.00
#
_symmetry.space_group_name_H-M   'P 1'
#
loop_
_entity.id
_entity.type
_entity.pdbx_description
1 polymer ?
#
loop_
_entity_poly.entity_id
_entity_poly.type
_entity_poly.pdbx_seq_one_letter_code
_entity_poly.pdbx_strand_id
1 'polypeptide(L)' 'GDNGFNCSYREINVLDIVKIKSVRINLSNIQNGMTIANLPENFVSESQSWPIRTPNTHLPAIVSLRPNGKLT' A
#
# COMPACT_ATOMS: atom_id res chain seq x y z
N GLY A 1 -11.36 -6.12 3.72
CA GLY A 1 -10.72 -5.97 5.03
C GLY A 1 -10.99 -7.18 5.86
N ASP A 2 -10.00 -7.60 6.63
CA ASP A 2 -10.11 -8.73 7.56
C ASP A 2 -10.41 -8.16 8.95
N ASN A 3 -11.57 -8.47 9.51
CA ASN A 3 -12.02 -7.94 10.80
C ASN A 3 -11.97 -6.39 10.92
N GLY A 4 -12.29 -5.68 9.84
CA GLY A 4 -12.27 -4.20 9.80
C GLY A 4 -10.89 -3.58 9.52
N PHE A 5 -9.83 -4.39 9.42
CA PHE A 5 -8.51 -3.93 9.04
C PHE A 5 -8.36 -3.91 7.51
N ASN A 6 -8.07 -2.72 6.96
CA ASN A 6 -7.79 -2.54 5.53
C ASN A 6 -6.33 -2.16 5.28
N CYS A 7 -5.76 -1.26 6.10
CA CYS A 7 -4.41 -0.73 5.93
C CYS A 7 -3.85 -0.17 7.24
N SER A 8 -2.54 -0.34 7.46
CA SER A 8 -1.76 0.41 8.45
C SER A 8 -0.40 0.75 7.89
N TYR A 9 0.18 1.87 8.33
CA TYR A 9 1.56 2.22 8.03
C TYR A 9 2.35 2.47 9.31
N ARG A 10 3.67 2.31 9.21
CA ARG A 10 4.63 2.64 10.25
C ARG A 10 5.84 3.32 9.62
N GLU A 11 6.34 4.34 10.30
CA GLU A 11 7.61 5.00 9.98
C GLU A 11 8.57 4.84 11.17
N ILE A 12 9.82 4.49 10.89
CA ILE A 12 10.89 4.35 11.88
C ILE A 12 12.09 5.12 11.36
N ASN A 13 12.60 6.04 12.18
CA ASN A 13 13.88 6.69 11.94
C ASN A 13 14.97 5.91 12.66
N VAL A 14 15.96 5.46 11.91
CA VAL A 14 17.15 4.76 12.43
C VAL A 14 18.31 5.73 12.40
N LEU A 15 18.75 6.13 13.59
CA LEU A 15 19.87 7.05 13.81
C LEU A 15 19.76 8.39 13.04
N ASP A 16 18.53 8.82 12.72
CA ASP A 16 18.22 10.00 11.89
C ASP A 16 18.86 10.02 10.48
N ILE A 17 19.43 8.91 10.04
CA ILE A 17 20.09 8.77 8.74
C ILE A 17 19.22 7.98 7.77
N VAL A 18 18.48 6.99 8.27
CA VAL A 18 17.65 6.09 7.46
C VAL A 18 16.21 6.12 7.95
N LYS A 19 15.28 6.36 7.03
CA LYS A 19 13.84 6.29 7.28
C LYS A 19 13.28 5.00 6.67
N ILE A 20 12.82 4.10 7.53
CA ILE A 20 12.17 2.85 7.12
C ILE A 20 10.66 3.07 7.18
N LYS A 21 9.99 2.90 6.05
CA LYS A 21 8.54 2.99 5.92
C LYS A 21 7.97 1.62 5.59
N SER A 22 6.97 1.21 6.34
CA SER A 22 6.29 -0.08 6.16
C SER A 22 4.80 0.14 6.01
N VAL A 23 4.20 -0.50 5.00
CA VAL A 23 2.75 -0.49 4.77
C VAL A 23 2.28 -1.93 4.82
N ARG A 24 1.24 -2.20 5.61
CA ARG A 24 0.55 -3.48 5.66
C ARG A 24 -0.86 -3.28 5.14
N ILE A 25 -1.25 -4.08 4.15
CA ILE A 25 -2.57 -4.08 3.56
C ILE A 25 -3.22 -5.45 3.72
N ASN A 26 -4.54 -5.48 3.85
CA ASN A 26 -5.31 -6.71 3.79
C ASN A 26 -6.49 -6.53 2.83
N LEU A 27 -6.44 -7.23 1.70
CA LEU A 27 -7.27 -6.97 0.53
C LEU A 27 -8.26 -8.11 0.29
N SER A 28 -9.48 -7.75 -0.07
CA SER A 28 -10.57 -8.68 -0.40
C SER A 28 -11.53 -7.99 -1.36
N ASN A 29 -12.07 -8.70 -2.35
CA ASN A 29 -13.05 -8.16 -3.32
C ASN A 29 -12.58 -6.86 -4.01
N ILE A 30 -11.30 -6.80 -4.37
CA ILE A 30 -10.71 -5.61 -4.98
C ILE A 30 -11.21 -5.39 -6.41
N GLN A 31 -11.34 -4.13 -6.80
CA GLN A 31 -11.67 -3.71 -8.15
C GLN A 31 -10.52 -2.89 -8.73
N ASN A 32 -10.37 -2.91 -10.06
CA ASN A 32 -9.34 -2.11 -10.72
C ASN A 32 -9.55 -0.61 -10.44
N GLY A 33 -8.49 0.08 -10.02
CA GLY A 33 -8.52 1.51 -9.69
C GLY A 33 -9.18 1.85 -8.35
N MET A 34 -9.58 0.85 -7.55
CA MET A 34 -10.12 1.06 -6.20
C MET A 34 -9.08 1.80 -5.35
N THR A 35 -9.52 2.79 -4.56
CA THR A 35 -8.64 3.37 -3.54
C THR A 35 -8.65 2.46 -2.32
N ILE A 36 -7.49 1.90 -1.98
CA ILE A 36 -7.30 1.03 -0.80
C ILE A 36 -7.21 1.89 0.46
N ALA A 37 -6.40 2.95 0.42
CA ALA A 37 -6.16 3.88 1.52
C ALA A 37 -5.57 5.20 1.01
N ASN A 38 -5.67 6.24 1.84
CA ASN A 38 -4.91 7.48 1.67
C ASN A 38 -3.91 7.58 2.82
N LEU A 39 -2.64 7.44 2.51
CA LEU A 39 -1.52 7.67 3.42
C LEU A 39 -1.21 9.18 3.47
N PRO A 40 -0.39 9.65 4.43
CA PRO A 40 0.09 11.03 4.40
C PRO A 40 0.74 11.40 3.07
N GLU A 41 0.58 12.65 2.66
CA GLU A 41 1.29 13.19 1.51
C GLU A 41 2.81 13.09 1.73
N ASN A 42 3.55 12.81 0.66
CA ASN A 42 5.00 12.57 0.68
C ASN A 42 5.42 11.38 1.56
N PHE A 43 4.50 10.45 1.83
CA PHE A 43 4.86 9.17 2.45
C PHE A 43 5.84 8.38 1.56
N VAL A 44 5.77 8.52 0.24
CA VAL A 44 6.84 8.13 -0.68
C VAL A 44 7.25 9.33 -1.52
N SER A 45 8.52 9.43 -1.90
CA SER A 45 9.00 10.49 -2.80
C SER A 45 8.61 10.21 -4.25
N GLU A 46 8.62 8.94 -4.63
CA GLU A 46 8.33 8.47 -5.99
C GLU A 46 7.27 7.38 -5.96
N SER A 47 6.56 7.22 -7.07
CA SER A 47 5.55 6.17 -7.20
C SER A 47 6.19 4.78 -7.03
N GLN A 48 5.61 3.97 -6.14
CA GLN A 48 6.03 2.59 -5.89
C GLN A 48 4.93 1.64 -6.36
N SER A 49 5.31 0.53 -6.99
CA SER A 49 4.36 -0.48 -7.47
C SER A 49 4.85 -1.88 -7.14
N TRP A 50 3.94 -2.72 -6.62
CA TRP A 50 4.24 -4.10 -6.24
C TRP A 50 3.24 -5.06 -6.88
N PRO A 51 3.69 -6.08 -7.64
CA PRO A 51 2.83 -7.16 -8.08
C PRO A 51 2.42 -8.01 -6.88
N ILE A 52 1.13 -8.29 -6.75
CA ILE A 52 0.57 -9.15 -5.71
C ILE A 52 -0.12 -10.34 -6.34
N ARG A 53 -0.07 -11.47 -5.62
CA ARG A 53 -0.74 -12.69 -6.04
C ARG A 53 -2.21 -12.64 -5.64
N THR A 54 -3.07 -13.04 -6.57
CA THR A 54 -4.50 -13.28 -6.38
C THR A 54 -4.75 -14.81 -6.43
N PRO A 55 -5.95 -15.29 -6.06
CA PRO A 55 -6.32 -16.69 -6.29
C PRO A 55 -6.14 -17.06 -7.77
N ASN A 56 -5.79 -18.32 -8.06
CA ASN A 56 -5.47 -18.77 -9.43
C ASN A 56 -6.63 -18.61 -10.45
N THR A 57 -7.84 -18.28 -9.99
CA THR A 57 -9.02 -17.96 -10.80
C THR A 57 -9.06 -16.51 -11.28
N HIS A 58 -8.12 -15.65 -10.85
CA HIS A 58 -8.07 -14.23 -11.17
C HIS A 58 -6.69 -13.85 -11.73
N LEU A 59 -6.64 -12.76 -12.49
CA LEU A 59 -5.37 -12.18 -12.94
C LEU A 59 -4.57 -11.62 -11.75
N PRO A 60 -3.23 -11.60 -11.83
CA PRO A 60 -2.41 -10.88 -10.86
C PRO A 60 -2.84 -9.41 -10.74
N ALA A 61 -2.67 -8.84 -9.56
CA ALA A 61 -2.93 -7.42 -9.34
C ALA A 61 -1.63 -6.67 -9.07
N ILE A 62 -1.63 -5.36 -9.29
CA ILE A 62 -0.54 -4.46 -8.94
C ILE A 62 -1.11 -3.46 -7.94
N VAL A 63 -0.43 -3.30 -6.81
CA VAL A 63 -0.72 -2.25 -5.84
C VAL A 63 0.27 -1.12 -6.07
N SER A 64 -0.24 0.10 -6.19
CA SER A 64 0.56 1.30 -6.43
C SER A 64 0.33 2.35 -5.36
N LEU A 65 1.43 2.87 -4.81
CA LEU A 65 1.44 4.00 -3.88
C LEU A 65 2.06 5.21 -4.56
N ARG A 66 1.29 6.30 -4.65
CA ARG A 66 1.73 7.56 -5.25
C ARG A 66 2.27 8.54 -4.20
N PRO A 67 3.10 9.53 -4.58
CA PRO A 67 3.61 10.55 -3.65
C PRO A 67 2.51 11.35 -2.94
N ASN A 68 1.35 11.52 -3.57
CA ASN A 68 0.18 12.14 -2.95
C ASN A 68 -0.52 11.27 -1.88
N GLY A 69 0.11 10.16 -1.48
CA GLY A 69 -0.41 9.24 -0.46
C GLY A 69 -1.48 8.27 -0.95
N LYS A 70 -1.96 8.39 -2.20
CA LYS A 70 -3.01 7.51 -2.71
C LYS A 70 -2.46 6.11 -2.95
N LEU A 71 -3.04 5.13 -2.26
CA LEU A 71 -2.79 3.70 -2.44
C LEU A 71 -3.95 3.09 -3.23
N THR A 72 -3.65 2.50 -4.39
CA THR A 72 -4.61 1.86 -5.30
C THR A 72 -4.21 0.45 -5.65
#